data_AF-A0ABD1MGH5-F1
#
_entry.id   AF-A0ABD1MGH5-F1
#
_cell.length_a   1.000
_cell.length_b   1.000
_cell.length_c   1.000
_cell.angle_alpha   90.00
_cell.angle_beta   90.00
_cell.angle_gamma   90.00
#
_symmetry.space_group_name_H-M   'P 1'
#
loop_
_entity.id
_entity.type
_entity.pdbx_description
1 polymer ?
#
loop_
_entity_poly.entity_id
_entity_poly.type
_entity_poly.pdbx_seq_one_letter_code
_entity_poly.pdbx_strand_id
1 'polypeptide(L)'
;MDLGGGMFLKGISQFVEVGFLTLLESLGFCKVGHYLKCPKWPIWVVGSESHYTVLFALDTSVQNENELEERESQIRKAFDAQDQSGGGGFISVDGFHHVLRETNIKLPQEKLEHLCSTGYIVWSEFWQAILDLDKSLGGLKDSSGLMGKKVFDLYHFNGIAKSDLNSSQVINRSETPLQRPRLTKLRVSVPPRWTPEEFMADVTVSSVSIANESSEKDSEVIKSEPSQHAPLVDCIRTRWPRAVCSWSGDPPSIV
;
A
#
# COMPACT_ATOMS: atom_id res chain seq x y z
N MET A 1 -9.74 -16.33 11.98
CA MET A 1 -9.15 -17.64 11.66
C MET A 1 -9.95 -18.69 12.43
N ASP A 2 -10.59 -19.62 11.71
CA ASP A 2 -11.30 -20.74 12.32
C ASP A 2 -10.28 -21.82 12.71
N LEU A 3 -10.30 -22.24 13.98
CA LEU A 3 -9.45 -23.31 14.50
C LEU A 3 -10.22 -24.64 14.64
N GLY A 4 -11.48 -24.69 14.20
CA GLY A 4 -12.38 -25.81 14.41
C GLY A 4 -13.08 -25.75 15.78
N GLY A 5 -14.09 -26.62 15.97
CA GLY A 5 -14.83 -26.71 17.24
C GLY A 5 -15.59 -25.43 17.63
N GLY A 6 -15.87 -24.54 16.67
CA GLY A 6 -16.52 -23.24 16.93
C GLY A 6 -15.58 -22.15 17.45
N MET A 7 -14.27 -22.37 17.48
CA MET A 7 -13.29 -21.38 17.93
C MET A 7 -12.79 -20.50 16.78
N PHE A 8 -13.08 -19.21 16.87
CA PHE A 8 -12.63 -18.21 15.90
C PHE A 8 -11.68 -17.20 16.56
N LEU A 9 -10.44 -17.13 16.08
CA LEU A 9 -9.53 -16.03 16.40
C LEU A 9 -9.92 -14.79 15.59
N LYS A 10 -10.25 -13.71 16.30
CA LYS A 10 -10.67 -12.42 15.73
C LYS A 10 -9.56 -11.35 15.70
N GLY A 11 -8.39 -11.68 16.24
CA GLY A 11 -7.28 -10.73 16.38
C GLY A 11 -7.50 -9.72 17.52
N ILE A 12 -6.77 -8.61 17.49
CA ILE A 12 -6.90 -7.51 18.45
C ILE A 12 -8.22 -6.77 18.21
N SER A 13 -8.91 -6.33 19.28
CA SER A 13 -10.24 -5.71 19.20
C SER A 13 -10.24 -4.18 19.13
N GLN A 14 -9.09 -3.54 19.35
CA GLN A 14 -8.97 -2.08 19.43
C GLN A 14 -7.63 -1.60 18.86
N PHE A 15 -7.57 -0.32 18.49
CA PHE A 15 -6.33 0.33 18.09
C PHE A 15 -5.28 0.25 19.21
N VAL A 16 -4.04 -0.05 18.83
CA VAL A 16 -2.88 -0.15 19.73
C VAL A 16 -2.08 1.14 19.73
N GLU A 17 -1.25 1.36 20.74
CA GLU A 17 -0.37 2.54 20.75
C GLU A 17 0.84 2.40 19.83
N VAL A 18 1.42 1.20 19.77
CA VAL A 18 2.55 0.83 18.90
C VAL A 18 2.13 -0.33 18.03
N GLY A 19 2.31 -0.18 16.72
CA GLY A 19 1.86 -1.12 15.72
C GLY A 19 2.84 -2.27 15.50
N PHE A 20 2.43 -3.16 14.61
CA PHE A 20 3.25 -4.29 14.19
C PHE A 20 3.17 -4.47 12.68
N LEU A 21 4.30 -4.73 12.05
CA LEU A 21 4.43 -5.17 10.67
C LEU A 21 5.38 -6.36 10.63
N THR A 22 5.22 -7.27 9.67
CA THR A 22 6.13 -8.40 9.55
C THR A 22 6.33 -8.83 8.10
N LEU A 23 7.56 -9.26 7.81
CA LEU A 23 7.90 -9.86 6.51
C LEU A 23 7.10 -11.15 6.25
N LEU A 24 6.71 -11.85 7.31
CA LEU A 24 5.90 -13.07 7.18
C LEU A 24 4.53 -12.79 6.54
N GLU A 25 4.01 -11.57 6.68
CA GLU A 25 2.75 -11.19 6.04
C GLU A 25 2.92 -10.97 4.54
N SER A 26 3.99 -10.28 4.12
CA SER A 26 4.26 -10.09 2.68
C SER A 26 4.56 -11.41 1.97
N LEU A 27 5.06 -12.41 2.71
CA LEU A 27 5.28 -13.77 2.22
C LEU A 27 4.03 -14.67 2.28
N GLY A 28 2.91 -14.17 2.81
CA GLY A 28 1.64 -14.91 2.89
C GLY A 28 1.56 -15.95 4.01
N PHE A 29 2.51 -15.99 4.95
CA PHE A 29 2.50 -16.94 6.07
C PHE A 29 1.55 -16.52 7.20
N CYS A 30 1.27 -15.23 7.34
CA CYS A 30 0.32 -14.72 8.32
C CYS A 30 -0.41 -13.48 7.82
N LYS A 31 -1.43 -13.04 8.56
CA LYS A 31 -2.14 -11.77 8.28
C LYS A 31 -2.08 -10.90 9.52
N VAL A 32 -1.58 -9.68 9.36
CA VAL A 32 -1.58 -8.69 10.44
C VAL A 32 -2.90 -7.90 10.37
N GLY A 33 -3.59 -7.82 11.50
CA GLY A 33 -4.87 -7.13 11.59
C GLY A 33 -4.75 -5.62 11.41
N HIS A 34 -5.82 -4.98 10.92
CA HIS A 34 -5.85 -3.53 10.68
C HIS A 34 -5.48 -2.71 11.92
N TYR A 35 -5.96 -3.09 13.11
CA TYR A 35 -5.65 -2.38 14.35
C TYR A 35 -4.18 -2.40 14.76
N LEU A 36 -3.39 -3.37 14.29
CA LEU A 36 -1.94 -3.42 14.48
C LEU A 36 -1.20 -2.61 13.40
N LYS A 37 -1.75 -2.54 12.19
CA LYS A 37 -1.20 -1.77 11.07
C LYS A 37 -1.44 -0.27 11.21
N CYS A 38 -2.52 0.13 11.89
CA CYS A 38 -2.93 1.51 12.10
C CYS A 38 -2.85 1.89 13.61
N PRO A 39 -1.65 1.87 14.23
CA PRO A 39 -1.51 2.22 15.64
C PRO A 39 -1.81 3.70 15.89
N LYS A 40 -2.05 4.12 17.13
CA LYS A 40 -2.26 5.53 17.51
C LYS A 40 -1.04 6.41 17.24
N TRP A 41 0.16 5.90 17.51
CA TRP A 41 1.41 6.58 17.19
C TRP A 41 2.02 5.91 15.96
N PRO A 42 2.60 6.66 15.01
CA PRO A 42 3.22 6.11 13.80
C PRO A 42 4.55 5.45 14.13
N ILE A 43 4.50 4.41 14.95
CA ILE A 43 5.60 3.60 15.44
C ILE A 43 5.16 2.15 15.26
N TRP A 44 5.99 1.37 14.59
CA TRP A 44 5.76 -0.04 14.34
C TRP A 44 6.99 -0.84 14.75
N VAL A 45 6.77 -1.92 15.48
CA VAL A 45 7.76 -2.99 15.57
C VAL A 45 7.69 -3.77 14.27
N VAL A 46 8.82 -3.95 13.60
CA VAL A 46 8.93 -4.71 12.36
C VAL A 46 9.64 -6.02 12.65
N GLY A 47 8.93 -7.14 12.48
CA GLY A 47 9.47 -8.49 12.69
C GLY A 47 9.88 -9.19 11.40
N SER A 48 11.09 -9.71 11.36
CA SER A 48 11.50 -10.75 10.41
C SER A 48 11.46 -12.13 11.10
N GLU A 49 12.00 -13.16 10.44
CA GLU A 49 12.15 -14.50 11.03
C GLU A 49 13.06 -14.48 12.27
N SER A 50 14.12 -13.66 12.26
CA SER A 50 15.21 -13.74 13.24
C SER A 50 15.37 -12.49 14.11
N HIS A 51 14.85 -11.34 13.68
CA HIS A 51 15.11 -10.06 14.34
C HIS A 51 13.88 -9.14 14.38
N TYR A 52 13.84 -8.28 15.40
CA TYR A 52 12.88 -7.18 15.51
C TYR A 52 13.60 -5.84 15.36
N THR A 53 12.99 -4.95 14.59
CA THR A 53 13.49 -3.59 14.36
C THR A 53 12.35 -2.59 14.57
N VAL A 54 12.64 -1.29 14.53
CA VAL A 54 11.62 -0.25 14.72
C VAL A 54 11.51 0.61 13.47
N LEU A 55 10.29 0.85 13.03
CA LEU A 55 9.95 1.78 11.95
C LEU A 55 9.02 2.85 12.53
N PHE A 56 9.25 4.13 12.22
CA PHE A 56 8.40 5.20 12.71
C PHE A 56 8.33 6.40 11.77
N ALA A 57 7.32 7.23 11.93
CA ALA A 57 7.23 8.56 11.34
C ALA A 57 7.23 9.63 12.43
N LEU A 58 7.55 10.87 12.07
CA LEU A 58 7.49 12.00 12.99
C LEU A 58 6.11 12.66 13.02
N ASP A 59 5.32 12.47 11.96
CA ASP A 59 3.98 13.03 11.82
C ASP A 59 2.93 11.92 11.84
N THR A 60 1.91 12.07 12.70
CA THR A 60 0.76 11.18 12.78
C THR A 60 -0.09 11.20 11.51
N SER A 61 -0.03 12.27 10.72
CA SER A 61 -0.80 12.43 9.48
C SER A 61 -0.52 11.32 8.45
N VAL A 62 0.63 10.64 8.54
CA VAL A 62 0.99 9.49 7.70
C VAL A 62 -0.04 8.35 7.75
N GLN A 63 -0.78 8.26 8.85
CA GLN A 63 -1.78 7.24 9.08
C GLN A 63 -3.17 7.64 8.59
N ASN A 64 -3.40 8.93 8.33
CA ASN A 64 -4.69 9.42 7.89
C ASN A 64 -5.04 8.77 6.55
N GLU A 65 -6.27 8.30 6.43
CA GLU A 65 -6.84 7.99 5.13
C GLU A 65 -7.05 9.30 4.37
N ASN A 66 -6.75 9.29 3.07
CA ASN A 66 -7.06 10.45 2.25
C ASN A 66 -8.54 10.41 1.85
N GLU A 67 -9.10 11.55 1.44
CA GLU A 67 -10.50 11.64 1.00
C GLU A 67 -10.86 10.61 -0.08
N LEU A 68 -9.89 10.21 -0.93
CA LEU A 68 -10.12 9.20 -1.95
C LEU A 68 -10.30 7.80 -1.36
N GLU A 69 -9.45 7.40 -0.41
CA GLU A 69 -9.51 6.10 0.27
C GLU A 69 -10.81 5.96 1.07
N GLU A 70 -11.21 7.03 1.77
CA GLU A 70 -12.49 7.07 2.50
C GLU A 70 -13.67 6.96 1.53
N ARG A 71 -13.63 7.70 0.42
CA ARG A 71 -14.68 7.67 -0.61
C ARG A 71 -14.75 6.33 -1.33
N GLU A 72 -13.61 5.72 -1.65
CA GLU A 72 -13.51 4.36 -2.20
C GLU A 72 -14.12 3.35 -1.23
N SER A 73 -13.74 3.39 0.04
CA SER A 73 -14.27 2.52 1.09
C SER A 73 -15.79 2.65 1.22
N GLN A 74 -16.31 3.88 1.21
CA GLN A 74 -17.75 4.14 1.26
C GLN A 74 -18.49 3.53 0.05
N ILE A 75 -17.99 3.76 -1.16
CA ILE A 75 -18.63 3.28 -2.39
C ILE A 75 -18.50 1.76 -2.51
N ARG A 76 -17.33 1.20 -2.14
CA ARG A 76 -17.08 -0.23 -2.05
C ARG A 76 -18.07 -0.90 -1.12
N LYS A 77 -18.27 -0.36 0.08
CA LYS A 77 -19.19 -0.90 1.06
C LYS A 77 -20.63 -0.91 0.55
N ALA A 78 -21.07 0.15 -0.11
CA ALA A 78 -22.41 0.22 -0.72
C ALA A 78 -22.55 -0.81 -1.86
N PHE A 79 -21.50 -0.98 -2.67
CA PHE A 79 -21.46 -1.97 -3.74
C PHE A 79 -21.52 -3.41 -3.20
N ASP A 80 -20.67 -3.74 -2.24
CA ASP A 80 -20.62 -5.07 -1.62
C ASP A 80 -21.92 -5.40 -0.87
N ALA A 81 -22.63 -4.40 -0.33
CA ALA A 81 -23.94 -4.60 0.27
C ALA A 81 -25.02 -5.03 -0.73
N GLN A 82 -24.81 -4.77 -2.02
CA GLN A 82 -25.67 -5.22 -3.11
C GLN A 82 -25.12 -6.48 -3.81
N ASP A 83 -23.92 -6.94 -3.46
CA ASP A 83 -23.30 -8.14 -4.03
C ASP A 83 -23.94 -9.41 -3.46
N GLN A 84 -24.85 -10.00 -4.24
CA GLN A 84 -25.49 -11.28 -3.92
C GLN A 84 -24.67 -12.50 -4.39
N SER A 85 -23.55 -12.29 -5.08
CA SER A 85 -22.72 -13.36 -5.65
C SER A 85 -21.76 -14.01 -4.65
N GLY A 86 -21.68 -13.47 -3.43
CA GLY A 86 -20.77 -13.97 -2.40
C GLY A 86 -19.32 -13.49 -2.57
N GLY A 87 -19.11 -12.33 -3.19
CA GLY A 87 -17.80 -11.71 -3.39
C GLY A 87 -17.25 -11.81 -4.82
N GLY A 88 -18.09 -12.10 -5.80
CA GLY A 88 -17.73 -12.13 -7.22
C GLY A 88 -17.45 -10.76 -7.84
N GLY A 89 -17.73 -9.66 -7.12
CA GLY A 89 -17.34 -8.31 -7.54
C GLY A 89 -18.26 -7.71 -8.61
N PHE A 90 -19.50 -8.19 -8.71
CA PHE A 90 -20.53 -7.65 -9.59
C PHE A 90 -21.90 -7.56 -8.92
N ILE A 91 -22.74 -6.64 -9.39
CA ILE A 91 -24.10 -6.39 -8.87
C ILE A 91 -25.12 -6.30 -10.02
N SER A 92 -26.41 -6.48 -9.72
CA SER A 92 -27.46 -6.26 -10.70
C SER A 92 -27.65 -4.77 -11.02
N VAL A 93 -28.31 -4.48 -12.14
CA VAL A 93 -28.70 -3.09 -12.50
C VAL A 93 -29.55 -2.44 -11.41
N ASP A 94 -30.46 -3.19 -10.79
CA ASP A 94 -31.28 -2.68 -9.68
C ASP A 94 -30.43 -2.33 -8.45
N GLY A 95 -29.48 -3.21 -8.09
CA GLY A 95 -28.52 -2.94 -7.01
C GLY A 95 -27.66 -1.72 -7.32
N PHE A 96 -27.25 -1.55 -8.57
CA PHE A 96 -26.47 -0.41 -9.00
C PHE A 96 -27.18 0.93 -8.81
N HIS A 97 -28.47 1.01 -9.17
CA HIS A 97 -29.27 2.20 -8.90
C HIS A 97 -29.38 2.51 -7.40
N HIS A 98 -29.38 1.48 -6.54
CA HIS A 98 -29.32 1.67 -5.09
C HIS A 98 -27.99 2.30 -4.66
N VAL A 99 -26.87 1.76 -5.15
CA VAL A 99 -25.51 2.28 -4.86
C VAL A 99 -25.39 3.74 -5.26
N LEU A 100 -25.84 4.12 -6.47
CA LEU A 100 -25.77 5.51 -6.94
C LEU A 100 -26.55 6.47 -6.02
N ARG A 101 -27.71 6.04 -5.53
CA ARG A 101 -28.54 6.85 -4.62
C ARG A 101 -27.91 6.96 -3.24
N GLU A 102 -27.42 5.86 -2.68
CA GLU A 102 -26.79 5.81 -1.35
C GLU A 102 -25.51 6.64 -1.31
N THR A 103 -24.70 6.57 -2.37
CA THR A 103 -23.41 7.26 -2.46
C THR A 103 -23.52 8.68 -3.02
N ASN A 104 -24.73 9.13 -3.41
CA ASN A 104 -25.01 10.42 -4.05
C ASN A 104 -24.16 10.66 -5.32
N ILE A 105 -24.05 9.64 -6.18
CA ILE A 105 -23.32 9.69 -7.45
C ILE A 105 -24.32 9.94 -8.58
N LYS A 106 -24.03 10.94 -9.42
CA LYS A 106 -24.85 11.34 -10.57
C LYS A 106 -24.10 11.06 -11.86
N LEU A 107 -24.32 9.88 -12.44
CA LEU A 107 -23.71 9.51 -13.72
C LEU A 107 -24.45 10.18 -14.89
N PRO A 108 -23.72 10.68 -15.91
CA PRO A 108 -24.30 11.05 -17.19
C PRO A 108 -25.01 9.86 -17.83
N GLN A 109 -26.10 10.15 -18.56
CA GLN A 109 -26.96 9.13 -19.17
C GLN A 109 -26.17 8.14 -20.05
N GLU A 110 -25.23 8.63 -20.86
CA GLU A 110 -24.38 7.80 -21.71
C GLU A 110 -23.57 6.76 -20.91
N LYS A 111 -22.93 7.16 -19.81
CA LYS A 111 -22.16 6.24 -18.95
C LYS A 111 -23.06 5.25 -18.22
N LEU A 112 -24.25 5.70 -17.80
CA LEU A 112 -25.24 4.87 -17.13
C LEU A 112 -25.74 3.77 -18.07
N GLU A 113 -26.11 4.12 -19.30
CA GLU A 113 -26.56 3.18 -20.32
C GLU A 113 -25.46 2.19 -20.71
N HIS A 114 -24.21 2.66 -20.86
CA HIS A 114 -23.06 1.81 -21.14
C HIS A 114 -22.85 0.76 -20.04
N LEU A 115 -22.78 1.17 -18.77
CA LEU A 115 -22.59 0.25 -17.64
C LEU A 115 -23.75 -0.74 -17.52
N CYS A 116 -25.00 -0.31 -17.75
CA CYS A 116 -26.16 -1.18 -17.65
C CYS A 116 -26.36 -2.13 -18.85
N SER A 117 -25.64 -1.94 -19.97
CA SER A 117 -25.88 -2.65 -21.23
C SER A 117 -25.71 -4.17 -21.13
N THR A 118 -24.83 -4.64 -20.25
CA THR A 118 -24.51 -6.07 -20.04
C THR A 118 -25.48 -6.76 -19.07
N GLY A 119 -26.34 -6.00 -18.38
CA GLY A 119 -27.29 -6.51 -17.38
C GLY A 119 -26.72 -6.73 -15.98
N TYR A 120 -25.42 -6.50 -15.79
CA TYR A 120 -24.75 -6.53 -14.49
C TYR A 120 -23.58 -5.56 -14.47
N ILE A 121 -23.25 -5.04 -13.29
CA ILE A 121 -22.21 -4.03 -13.13
C ILE A 121 -21.01 -4.65 -12.44
N VAL A 122 -19.84 -4.58 -13.08
CA VAL A 122 -18.57 -5.01 -12.50
C VAL A 122 -17.95 -3.84 -11.74
N TRP A 123 -17.38 -4.11 -10.56
CA TRP A 123 -16.77 -3.07 -9.74
C TRP A 123 -15.71 -2.25 -10.51
N SER A 124 -14.82 -2.92 -11.25
CA SER A 124 -13.72 -2.26 -11.96
C SER A 124 -14.22 -1.21 -12.95
N GLU A 125 -15.24 -1.55 -13.74
CA GLU A 125 -15.85 -0.64 -14.71
C GLU A 125 -16.57 0.53 -14.03
N PHE A 126 -17.33 0.23 -12.97
CA PHE A 126 -17.98 1.28 -12.20
C PHE A 126 -16.98 2.24 -11.56
N TRP A 127 -15.93 1.70 -10.93
CA TRP A 127 -14.89 2.49 -10.29
C TRP A 127 -14.19 3.39 -11.32
N GLN A 128 -13.88 2.87 -12.51
CA GLN A 128 -13.33 3.66 -13.60
C GLN A 128 -14.26 4.82 -14.01
N ALA A 129 -15.57 4.55 -14.10
CA ALA A 129 -16.54 5.59 -14.41
C ALA A 129 -16.58 6.71 -13.36
N ILE A 130 -16.39 6.39 -12.07
CA ILE A 130 -16.34 7.35 -10.95
C ILE A 130 -15.05 8.18 -11.00
N LEU A 131 -13.92 7.55 -11.29
CA LEU A 131 -12.64 8.25 -11.44
C LEU A 131 -12.67 9.28 -12.57
N ASP A 132 -13.43 9.02 -13.62
CA ASP A 132 -13.61 9.95 -14.74
C ASP A 132 -14.77 10.95 -14.53
N LEU A 133 -15.48 10.87 -13.39
CA LEU A 133 -16.63 11.71 -13.07
C LEU A 133 -16.21 12.92 -12.22
N ASP A 134 -16.77 14.09 -12.52
CA ASP A 134 -16.49 15.31 -11.77
C ASP A 134 -16.91 15.21 -10.29
N LYS A 135 -16.15 15.86 -9.40
CA LYS A 135 -16.43 15.88 -7.96
C LYS A 135 -17.81 16.43 -7.63
N SER A 136 -18.31 17.42 -8.39
CA SER A 136 -19.65 18.00 -8.21
C SER A 136 -20.78 16.99 -8.46
N LEU A 137 -20.50 15.92 -9.20
CA LEU A 137 -21.42 14.83 -9.50
C LEU A 137 -21.17 13.60 -8.60
N GLY A 138 -20.35 13.75 -7.56
CA GLY A 138 -19.99 12.67 -6.64
C GLY A 138 -18.85 11.76 -7.13
N GLY A 139 -18.19 12.14 -8.23
CA GLY A 139 -17.04 11.46 -8.81
C GLY A 139 -15.70 11.87 -8.18
N LEU A 140 -14.62 11.35 -8.74
CA LEU A 140 -13.26 11.48 -8.21
C LEU A 140 -12.25 11.99 -9.24
N LYS A 141 -12.72 12.63 -10.32
CA LYS A 141 -11.85 13.16 -11.37
C LYS A 141 -10.87 14.17 -10.80
N ASP A 142 -9.60 13.82 -10.92
CA ASP A 142 -8.50 14.67 -10.55
C ASP A 142 -7.77 15.17 -11.79
N SER A 143 -7.96 16.45 -12.09
CA SER A 143 -7.25 17.13 -13.18
C SER A 143 -5.76 17.34 -12.90
N SER A 144 -5.32 17.18 -11.65
CA SER A 144 -3.92 17.38 -11.25
C SER A 144 -3.09 16.08 -11.25
N GLY A 145 -3.72 14.90 -11.22
CA GLY A 145 -3.06 13.60 -11.09
C GLY A 145 -2.34 13.37 -9.75
N LEU A 146 -2.51 14.27 -8.78
CA LEU A 146 -1.85 14.24 -7.46
C LEU A 146 -2.77 13.77 -6.34
N MET A 147 -4.08 13.70 -6.56
CA MET A 147 -5.03 13.25 -5.57
C MET A 147 -4.81 11.78 -5.24
N GLY A 148 -4.66 11.51 -3.95
CA GLY A 148 -4.38 10.19 -3.42
C GLY A 148 -2.90 9.85 -3.31
N LYS A 149 -2.01 10.63 -3.94
CA LYS A 149 -0.57 10.43 -3.80
C LYS A 149 -0.15 10.83 -2.39
N LYS A 150 0.38 9.88 -1.63
CA LYS A 150 0.98 10.16 -0.31
C LYS A 150 2.48 10.16 -0.45
N VAL A 151 3.12 11.23 -0.01
CA VAL A 151 4.58 11.29 0.10
C VAL A 151 4.92 11.68 1.53
N PHE A 152 5.71 10.85 2.19
CA PHE A 152 6.10 11.05 3.59
C PHE A 152 7.43 10.37 3.88
N ASP A 153 8.01 10.72 5.02
CA ASP A 153 9.27 10.14 5.48
C ASP A 153 9.02 9.14 6.60
N LEU A 154 9.64 7.97 6.51
CA LEU A 154 9.76 7.00 7.58
C LEU A 154 11.22 6.91 8.05
N TYR A 155 11.40 6.46 9.28
CA TYR A 155 12.69 6.28 9.93
C TYR A 155 12.76 4.85 10.44
N HIS A 156 13.80 4.14 10.05
CA HIS A 156 14.04 2.75 10.44
C HIS A 156 15.26 2.68 11.35
N PHE A 157 15.07 2.11 12.53
CA PHE A 157 16.14 1.77 13.45
C PHE A 157 16.37 0.25 13.44
N ASN A 158 17.59 -0.17 13.12
CA ASN A 158 17.95 -1.57 12.88
C ASN A 158 18.03 -2.45 14.15
N GLY A 159 17.68 -1.93 15.33
CA GLY A 159 17.58 -2.75 16.55
C GLY A 159 18.91 -3.21 17.15
N ILE A 160 20.05 -2.80 16.60
CA ILE A 160 21.37 -3.19 17.10
C ILE A 160 21.76 -2.25 18.24
N ALA A 161 21.93 -2.80 19.44
CA ALA A 161 22.26 -2.05 20.66
C ALA A 161 23.76 -1.98 20.98
N LYS A 162 24.63 -2.62 20.19
CA LYS A 162 26.08 -2.61 20.45
C LYS A 162 26.71 -1.29 20.01
N SER A 163 26.76 -0.33 20.92
CA SER A 163 27.77 0.73 20.88
C SER A 163 29.14 0.10 21.15
N ASP A 164 30.12 0.38 20.31
CA ASP A 164 31.52 -0.02 20.51
C ASP A 164 32.02 0.47 21.89
N LEU A 165 31.91 -0.38 22.91
CA LEU A 165 32.61 -0.22 24.19
C LEU A 165 33.88 -1.05 24.11
N ASN A 166 34.96 -0.41 23.65
CA ASN A 166 36.36 -0.80 23.79
C ASN A 166 36.69 -2.31 23.72
N SER A 167 37.12 -2.76 22.54
CA SER A 167 38.00 -3.92 22.43
C SER A 167 39.21 -3.55 21.59
N SER A 168 40.24 -3.04 22.25
CA SER A 168 41.62 -3.23 21.81
C SER A 168 41.92 -4.73 21.81
N GLN A 169 41.47 -5.45 20.78
CA GLN A 169 41.94 -6.79 20.44
C GLN A 169 42.11 -6.88 18.92
N VAL A 170 43.38 -6.90 18.55
CA VAL A 170 43.90 -7.31 17.25
C VAL A 170 43.47 -8.77 16.99
N ILE A 171 43.41 -9.15 15.70
CA ILE A 171 43.42 -10.51 15.13
C ILE A 171 42.02 -11.11 14.85
N ASN A 172 41.46 -10.92 13.65
CA ASN A 172 41.70 -11.75 12.46
C ASN A 172 40.78 -11.32 11.31
N ARG A 173 41.29 -11.29 10.09
CA ARG A 173 40.52 -11.03 8.86
C ARG A 173 39.51 -12.16 8.62
N SER A 174 38.29 -11.96 9.07
CA SER A 174 37.10 -12.35 8.29
C SER A 174 36.23 -11.11 8.22
N GLU A 175 35.93 -10.67 7.00
CA GLU A 175 35.09 -9.50 6.70
C GLU A 175 33.64 -9.78 7.13
N THR A 176 33.39 -9.87 8.43
CA THR A 176 32.05 -9.72 8.96
C THR A 176 31.80 -8.21 9.03
N PRO A 177 30.87 -7.67 8.22
CA PRO A 177 30.60 -6.23 8.26
C PRO A 177 30.17 -5.87 9.68
N LEU A 178 30.91 -4.94 10.30
CA LEU A 178 30.62 -4.41 11.62
C LEU A 178 29.20 -3.82 11.63
N GLN A 179 28.26 -4.58 12.15
CA GLN A 179 26.87 -4.16 12.30
C GLN A 179 26.79 -3.14 13.44
N ARG A 180 26.55 -1.87 13.09
CA ARG A 180 26.40 -0.76 14.02
C ARG A 180 24.93 -0.34 14.16
N PRO A 181 24.54 0.30 15.28
CA PRO A 181 23.24 0.96 15.38
C PRO A 181 23.09 1.97 14.23
N ARG A 182 22.01 1.86 13.45
CA ARG A 182 21.76 2.74 12.31
C ARG A 182 20.32 3.21 12.30
N LEU A 183 20.15 4.49 11.97
CA LEU A 183 18.88 5.12 11.69
C LEU A 183 18.86 5.49 10.20
N THR A 184 18.02 4.80 9.43
CA THR A 184 17.86 5.06 8.00
C THR A 184 16.57 5.84 7.77
N LYS A 185 16.67 6.97 7.07
CA LYS A 185 15.50 7.71 6.59
C LYS A 185 15.06 7.14 5.24
N LEU A 186 13.80 6.75 5.13
CA LEU A 186 13.16 6.32 3.90
C LEU A 186 12.16 7.38 3.46
N ARG A 187 12.25 7.81 2.20
CA ARG A 187 11.18 8.55 1.54
C ARG A 187 10.22 7.57 0.91
N VAL A 188 8.97 7.64 1.30
CA VAL A 188 7.89 6.76 0.83
C VAL A 188 6.96 7.55 -0.07
N SER A 189 6.72 7.03 -1.27
CA SER A 189 5.69 7.52 -2.19
C SER A 189 4.69 6.40 -2.43
N VAL A 190 3.43 6.65 -2.06
CA VAL A 190 2.32 5.74 -2.32
C VAL A 190 1.56 6.34 -3.50
N PRO A 191 1.61 5.71 -4.69
CA PRO A 191 0.81 6.17 -5.81
C PRO A 191 -0.69 6.02 -5.47
N PRO A 192 -1.55 6.84 -6.07
CA PRO A 192 -2.98 6.62 -5.97
C PRO A 192 -3.33 5.20 -6.44
N ARG A 193 -4.25 4.53 -5.75
CA ARG A 193 -4.64 3.14 -6.06
C ARG A 193 -5.07 2.92 -7.52
N TRP A 194 -5.49 3.96 -8.22
CA TRP A 194 -6.06 3.90 -9.57
C TRP A 194 -5.06 3.99 -10.74
N THR A 195 -3.75 4.13 -10.51
CA THR A 195 -2.83 4.25 -11.67
C THR A 195 -2.93 3.00 -12.58
N PRO A 196 -3.09 3.15 -13.91
CA PRO A 196 -3.45 2.08 -14.84
C PRO A 196 -2.53 0.84 -14.92
N GLU A 197 -1.37 0.85 -14.28
CA GLU A 197 -0.34 -0.19 -14.39
C GLU A 197 -0.76 -1.55 -13.80
N GLU A 198 -1.81 -1.61 -12.97
CA GLU A 198 -2.24 -2.87 -12.32
C GLU A 198 -3.14 -3.77 -13.19
N PHE A 199 -3.53 -3.37 -14.39
CA PHE A 199 -4.36 -4.21 -15.26
C PHE A 199 -3.58 -5.15 -16.21
N MET A 200 -2.25 -5.16 -16.17
CA MET A 200 -1.42 -6.07 -17.00
C MET A 200 -0.39 -6.90 -16.24
N ALA A 201 -0.25 -6.73 -14.92
CA ALA A 201 0.86 -7.35 -14.19
C ALA A 201 0.64 -8.82 -13.77
N ASP A 202 -0.57 -9.36 -13.90
CA ASP A 202 -0.86 -10.76 -13.54
C ASP A 202 -0.58 -11.77 -14.66
N VAL A 203 -0.07 -11.33 -15.82
CA VAL A 203 0.41 -12.24 -16.88
C VAL A 203 1.64 -11.65 -17.57
N THR A 204 2.84 -11.84 -17.00
CA THR A 204 4.00 -12.34 -17.78
C THR A 204 5.19 -12.67 -16.89
N VAL A 205 5.47 -13.97 -16.85
CA VAL A 205 6.76 -14.56 -16.49
C VAL A 205 7.77 -14.28 -17.61
N SER A 206 8.99 -13.92 -17.22
CA SER A 206 10.26 -14.08 -17.93
C SER A 206 10.30 -13.82 -19.45
N SER A 207 10.92 -12.72 -19.86
CA SER A 207 11.92 -12.80 -20.95
C SER A 207 12.91 -11.64 -20.92
N VAL A 208 14.19 -12.02 -20.87
CA VAL A 208 15.35 -11.20 -21.16
C VAL A 208 15.48 -11.03 -22.68
N SER A 209 15.70 -9.81 -23.19
CA SER A 209 16.56 -9.55 -24.36
C SER A 209 16.78 -8.04 -24.65
N ILE A 210 18.01 -7.60 -24.37
CA ILE A 210 18.98 -6.89 -25.23
C ILE A 210 18.47 -6.01 -26.41
N ALA A 211 18.83 -4.71 -26.37
CA ALA A 211 19.53 -3.87 -27.38
C ALA A 211 18.94 -2.49 -27.78
N ASN A 212 19.82 -1.48 -27.59
CA ASN A 212 20.18 -0.30 -28.40
C ASN A 212 19.26 0.91 -28.70
N GLU A 213 19.75 2.04 -28.16
CA GLU A 213 20.09 3.35 -28.78
C GLU A 213 19.04 4.36 -29.28
N SER A 214 19.22 5.56 -28.69
CA SER A 214 19.14 6.93 -29.25
C SER A 214 17.77 7.63 -29.35
N SER A 215 17.58 8.66 -28.52
CA SER A 215 17.52 10.06 -28.94
C SER A 215 17.10 10.95 -27.76
N GLU A 216 18.02 11.84 -27.37
CA GLU A 216 17.79 12.89 -26.38
C GLU A 216 16.82 13.94 -26.94
N LYS A 217 15.75 14.21 -26.17
CA LYS A 217 15.06 15.50 -26.21
C LYS A 217 14.64 15.87 -24.80
N ASP A 218 15.16 17.00 -24.36
CA ASP A 218 14.89 17.66 -23.09
C ASP A 218 13.39 17.76 -22.81
N SER A 219 12.99 17.15 -21.70
CA SER A 219 11.87 17.59 -20.90
C SER A 219 12.37 17.46 -19.47
N GLU A 220 12.39 18.57 -18.73
CA GLU A 220 12.67 18.58 -17.30
C GLU A 220 11.56 17.80 -16.57
N VAL A 221 11.66 16.48 -16.66
CA VAL A 221 10.91 15.54 -15.85
C VAL A 221 11.56 15.60 -14.48
N ILE A 222 10.79 16.04 -13.48
CA ILE A 222 11.11 15.89 -12.07
C ILE A 222 11.62 14.46 -11.89
N LYS A 223 12.94 14.30 -11.76
CA LYS A 223 13.59 12.99 -11.68
C LYS A 223 13.12 12.36 -10.37
N SER A 224 12.06 11.56 -10.41
CA SER A 224 11.66 10.74 -9.28
C SER A 224 12.87 9.88 -8.93
N GLU A 225 13.33 9.96 -7.68
CA GLU A 225 14.42 9.10 -7.20
C GLU A 225 14.11 7.64 -7.57
N PRO A 226 15.13 6.87 -8.02
CA PRO A 226 14.91 5.49 -8.43
C PRO A 226 14.33 4.70 -7.27
N SER A 227 13.26 3.96 -7.54
CA SER A 227 12.65 3.04 -6.56
C SER A 227 13.69 2.02 -6.12
N GLN A 228 13.96 1.94 -4.82
CA GLN A 228 14.86 0.94 -4.25
C GLN A 228 14.06 -0.16 -3.55
N HIS A 229 14.64 -1.36 -3.49
CA HIS A 229 14.03 -2.53 -2.85
C HIS A 229 14.89 -3.07 -1.71
N ALA A 230 14.23 -3.43 -0.61
CA ALA A 230 14.77 -4.14 0.55
C ALA A 230 13.61 -4.87 1.25
N PRO A 231 13.86 -5.93 2.04
CA PRO A 231 12.78 -6.66 2.73
C PRO A 231 11.88 -5.79 3.62
N LEU A 232 12.42 -4.68 4.17
CA LEU A 232 11.61 -3.69 4.89
C LEU A 232 10.51 -3.07 4.01
N VAL A 233 10.78 -2.84 2.72
CA VAL A 233 9.81 -2.26 1.78
C VAL A 233 8.61 -3.18 1.59
N ASP A 234 8.82 -4.50 1.63
CA ASP A 234 7.72 -5.46 1.53
C ASP A 234 6.83 -5.42 2.78
N CYS A 235 7.41 -5.17 3.96
CA CYS A 235 6.66 -4.90 5.18
C CYS A 235 5.85 -3.58 5.07
N ILE A 236 6.46 -2.51 4.55
CA ILE A 236 5.79 -1.22 4.33
C ILE A 236 4.59 -1.39 3.39
N ARG A 237 4.72 -2.21 2.34
CA ARG A 237 3.67 -2.48 1.36
C ARG A 237 2.46 -3.20 1.96
N THR A 238 2.60 -3.90 3.08
CA THR A 238 1.43 -4.51 3.74
C THR A 238 0.55 -3.48 4.46
N ARG A 239 1.07 -2.28 4.77
CA ARG A 239 0.31 -1.13 5.29
C ARG A 239 -0.09 -0.14 4.20
N TRP A 240 0.84 0.18 3.31
CA TRP A 240 0.62 1.09 2.18
C TRP A 240 0.86 0.32 0.89
N PRO A 241 -0.19 -0.30 0.32
CA PRO A 241 -0.08 -1.02 -0.94
C PRO A 241 0.58 -0.14 -2.00
N ARG A 242 1.42 -0.75 -2.83
CA ARG A 242 2.11 -0.06 -3.95
C ARG A 242 3.12 1.00 -3.54
N ALA A 243 3.47 1.09 -2.26
CA ALA A 243 4.51 1.99 -1.79
C ALA A 243 5.83 1.76 -2.54
N VAL A 244 6.40 2.87 -2.99
CA VAL A 244 7.75 2.98 -3.54
C VAL A 244 8.60 3.70 -2.49
N CYS A 245 9.78 3.15 -2.21
CA CYS A 245 10.69 3.71 -1.22
C CYS A 245 12.02 4.11 -1.85
N SER A 246 12.62 5.18 -1.35
CA SER A 246 14.01 5.58 -1.61
C SER A 246 14.72 5.94 -0.30
N TRP A 247 16.04 5.76 -0.26
CA TRP A 247 16.92 6.11 0.86
C TRP A 247 18.35 6.38 0.36
N SER A 248 19.13 7.08 1.18
CA SER A 248 20.54 7.32 0.94
C SER A 248 21.41 6.37 1.76
N GLY A 249 22.47 5.82 1.16
CA GLY A 249 23.44 4.96 1.84
C GLY A 249 23.04 3.48 1.85
N ASP A 250 23.42 2.77 2.91
CA ASP A 250 23.19 1.34 3.04
C ASP A 250 21.68 0.98 3.06
N PRO A 251 21.28 -0.17 2.49
CA PRO A 251 19.90 -0.64 2.56
C PRO A 251 19.45 -0.87 4.00
N PRO A 252 18.20 -0.53 4.36
CA PRO A 252 17.66 -0.83 5.67
C PRO A 252 17.55 -2.35 5.83
N SER A 253 18.22 -2.90 6.85
CA SER A 253 18.21 -4.34 7.13
C SER A 253 17.25 -4.67 8.28
N ILE A 254 16.39 -5.65 8.03
CA ILE A 254 15.56 -6.30 9.06
C ILE A 254 15.98 -7.75 9.30
N VAL A 255 17.08 -8.19 8.68
CA VAL A 255 17.73 -9.49 8.80
C VAL A 255 19.15 -9.35 9.31
#